data_AF-A0A5T2C6R3-F1
#
_entry.id   AF-A0A5T2C6R3-F1
#
_cell.length_a   1.000
_cell.length_b   1.000
_cell.length_c   1.000
_cell.angle_alpha   90.00
_cell.angle_beta   90.00
_cell.angle_gamma   90.00
#
_symmetry.space_group_name_H-M   'P 1'
#
loop_
_entity.id
_entity.type
_entity.pdbx_description
1 polymer ?
#
loop_
_entity_poly.entity_id
_entity_poly.type
_entity_poly.pdbx_seq_one_letter_code
_entity_poly.pdbx_strand_id
1 'polypeptide(L)'
;MLIYNHCNTKNLDIAKFCKECGNSDLYDPQAEEKLEQERRKQEELRRLEEEKRKIAQEEREKSLKQRKEFIAKHKSKIIISMVSFFLIASLSIYQYFYGGKYSRVYISKLEEKCHYDDESNCKMLQTIYKEKCDDGDGKACFAGIFVSGDLIRVKIDGQWSFLDKNGEIIAKPEFDDIWGFSEGLAKVELNGKYGFIDRSGKFAIEPKFDSGEYFSEGLAGVKLNGRWGFIDRSGKFVIEPKFDSIWDFSEGLAKVKLNGKYGFIDRSGKFVIKPKFDSIWDFSEGLAKVKLNGKYGFIDKSGKFAIEPKFDSIWDFSEGLAKVKLNGKYGFIDKSGKIIAKPKFDYGEYFSEGLAGVKLNGRWGFIDRSGKFVIKPKFDSIWDFREGLASVGLNGKIGLIDKSGKFVIKPKFDSIWSFREGLASVGLNGKYGFIDKSGKIVIEPKFDDIRY
;
A
#
# COMPACT_ATOMS: atom_id res chain seq x y z
N MET A 1 -19.79 6.63 -53.62
CA MET A 1 -21.10 6.83 -52.96
C MET A 1 -21.85 7.84 -53.81
N LEU A 2 -22.86 7.55 -54.61
CA LEU A 2 -23.90 6.51 -54.59
C LEU A 2 -23.43 5.08 -54.86
N ILE A 3 -24.23 4.11 -54.40
CA ILE A 3 -23.90 2.70 -54.13
C ILE A 3 -24.80 1.80 -55.01
N TYR A 4 -24.21 0.76 -55.61
CA TYR A 4 -24.83 -0.57 -55.73
C TYR A 4 -23.68 -1.61 -55.84
N ASN A 5 -23.23 -2.21 -54.73
CA ASN A 5 -23.69 -3.42 -54.05
C ASN A 5 -23.48 -4.79 -54.73
N HIS A 6 -22.65 -4.92 -55.79
CA HIS A 6 -22.24 -6.28 -56.23
C HIS A 6 -20.80 -6.53 -56.73
N CYS A 7 -19.89 -5.55 -56.75
CA CYS A 7 -18.47 -5.83 -57.02
C CYS A 7 -17.56 -5.07 -56.06
N ASN A 8 -16.98 -5.78 -55.09
CA ASN A 8 -16.06 -5.24 -54.10
C ASN A 8 -14.61 -5.40 -54.56
N THR A 9 -14.16 -4.56 -55.49
CA THR A 9 -12.74 -4.42 -55.83
C THR A 9 -12.35 -2.94 -55.85
N LYS A 10 -11.75 -2.49 -54.75
CA LYS A 10 -11.00 -1.23 -54.66
C LYS A 10 -9.72 -1.37 -55.50
N ASN A 11 -9.79 -1.03 -56.78
CA ASN A 11 -8.67 -0.51 -57.56
C ASN A 11 -9.24 0.27 -58.76
N LEU A 12 -8.92 1.56 -58.80
CA LEU A 12 -9.46 2.56 -59.70
C LEU A 12 -8.73 2.50 -61.05
N ASP A 13 -9.02 1.46 -61.85
CA ASP A 13 -8.77 1.44 -63.30
C ASP A 13 -10.14 1.46 -64.01
N ILE A 14 -10.81 2.61 -63.97
CA ILE A 14 -12.11 2.79 -64.65
C ILE A 14 -11.86 3.10 -66.12
N ALA A 15 -11.56 2.04 -66.87
CA ALA A 15 -11.77 1.99 -68.33
C ALA A 15 -11.97 0.53 -68.82
N LYS A 16 -12.57 -0.35 -68.00
CA LYS A 16 -12.99 -1.68 -68.45
C LYS A 16 -14.46 -1.95 -68.12
N PHE A 17 -15.24 -1.95 -69.20
CA PHE A 17 -16.65 -2.36 -69.33
C PHE A 17 -17.02 -3.57 -68.46
N CYS A 18 -18.09 -3.43 -67.67
CA CYS A 18 -18.80 -4.55 -67.07
C CYS A 18 -19.77 -5.14 -68.12
N LYS A 19 -19.53 -6.39 -68.54
CA LYS A 19 -20.21 -7.04 -69.68
C LYS A 19 -21.63 -7.53 -69.39
N GLU A 20 -22.19 -7.26 -68.21
CA GLU A 20 -23.52 -7.76 -67.79
C GLU A 20 -24.61 -6.69 -67.69
N CYS A 21 -24.28 -5.41 -67.86
CA CYS A 21 -25.27 -4.33 -67.87
C CYS A 21 -25.26 -3.66 -69.24
N GLY A 22 -26.09 -4.16 -70.15
CA GLY A 22 -26.25 -3.66 -71.52
C GLY A 22 -26.81 -2.25 -71.58
N ASN A 23 -25.99 -1.25 -71.25
CA ASN A 23 -26.30 0.15 -71.50
C ASN A 23 -25.04 0.89 -71.97
N SER A 24 -25.07 1.32 -73.23
CA SER A 24 -23.95 1.82 -74.01
C SER A 24 -23.95 3.35 -74.11
N ASP A 25 -24.02 4.06 -72.99
CA ASP A 25 -24.03 5.54 -72.98
C ASP A 25 -23.30 6.11 -71.76
N LEU A 26 -21.95 6.18 -71.82
CA LEU A 26 -21.10 7.12 -71.06
C LEU A 26 -19.67 7.08 -71.63
N TYR A 27 -19.46 7.71 -72.78
CA TYR A 27 -18.14 7.92 -73.40
C TYR A 27 -17.71 9.38 -73.16
N ASP A 28 -16.64 9.62 -72.38
CA ASP A 28 -16.03 10.94 -72.19
C ASP A 28 -15.02 11.21 -73.34
N PRO A 29 -15.30 12.13 -74.28
CA PRO A 29 -14.45 12.38 -75.44
C PRO A 29 -13.08 13.00 -75.11
N GLN A 30 -12.85 13.46 -73.87
CA GLN A 30 -11.60 14.13 -73.45
C GLN A 30 -10.65 13.22 -72.67
N ALA A 31 -10.96 11.93 -72.51
CA ALA A 31 -10.17 11.00 -71.69
C ALA A 31 -8.75 10.75 -72.26
N GLU A 32 -8.59 10.71 -73.58
CA GLU A 32 -7.31 10.41 -74.24
C GLU A 32 -6.30 11.56 -74.12
N GLU A 33 -6.76 12.81 -74.26
CA GLU A 33 -5.93 14.01 -74.12
C GLU A 33 -5.43 14.20 -72.68
N LYS A 34 -6.28 13.90 -71.69
CA LYS A 34 -5.89 13.91 -70.26
C LYS A 34 -4.81 12.87 -69.97
N LEU A 35 -4.92 11.67 -70.55
CA LEU A 35 -3.92 10.61 -70.37
C LEU A 35 -2.55 11.00 -70.96
N GLU A 36 -2.55 11.67 -72.11
CA GLU A 36 -1.31 12.13 -72.77
C GLU A 36 -0.63 13.26 -71.97
N GLN A 37 -1.40 14.20 -71.40
CA GLN A 37 -0.87 15.22 -70.48
C GLN A 37 -0.28 14.60 -69.20
N GLU A 38 -0.94 13.60 -68.63
CA GLU A 38 -0.46 12.88 -67.44
C GLU A 38 0.88 12.19 -67.71
N ARG A 39 1.03 11.56 -68.89
CA ARG A 39 2.30 10.93 -69.32
C ARG A 39 3.44 11.94 -69.43
N ARG A 40 3.20 13.12 -70.03
CA ARG A 40 4.22 14.18 -70.13
C ARG A 40 4.67 14.68 -68.76
N LYS A 41 3.72 14.88 -67.83
CA LYS A 41 4.03 15.26 -66.44
C LYS A 41 4.84 14.18 -65.73
N GLN A 42 4.51 12.90 -65.92
CA GLN A 42 5.27 11.80 -65.34
C GLN A 42 6.71 11.73 -65.90
N GLU A 43 6.91 12.03 -67.18
CA GLU A 43 8.23 12.01 -67.80
C GLU A 43 9.11 13.19 -67.32
N GLU A 44 8.53 14.38 -67.16
CA GLU A 44 9.20 15.54 -66.57
C GLU A 44 9.57 15.31 -65.11
N LEU A 45 8.66 14.70 -64.33
CA LEU A 45 8.92 14.32 -62.94
C LEU A 45 10.09 13.34 -62.81
N ARG A 46 10.19 12.34 -63.71
CA ARG A 46 11.32 11.40 -63.74
C ARG A 46 12.65 12.11 -64.00
N ARG A 47 12.69 13.09 -64.91
CA ARG A 47 13.92 13.87 -65.19
C ARG A 47 14.36 14.68 -63.96
N LEU A 48 13.43 15.34 -63.28
CA LEU A 48 13.72 16.08 -62.05
C LEU A 48 14.19 15.17 -60.92
N GLU A 49 13.62 13.97 -60.79
CA GLU A 49 14.09 12.99 -59.80
C GLU A 49 15.51 12.49 -60.07
N GLU A 50 15.87 12.26 -61.34
CA GLU A 50 17.23 11.88 -61.71
C GLU A 50 18.25 12.99 -61.41
N GLU A 51 17.89 14.25 -61.70
CA GLU A 51 18.74 15.40 -61.39
C GLU A 51 18.94 15.57 -59.88
N LYS A 52 17.87 15.43 -59.10
CA LYS A 52 17.93 15.45 -57.63
C LYS A 52 18.81 14.33 -57.07
N ARG A 53 18.78 13.13 -57.67
CA ARG A 53 19.66 12.01 -57.28
C ARG A 53 21.14 12.34 -57.55
N LYS A 54 21.46 12.96 -58.69
CA LYS A 54 22.84 13.37 -59.01
C LYS A 54 23.37 14.40 -58.02
N ILE A 55 22.59 15.43 -57.71
CA ILE A 55 22.96 16.46 -56.71
C ILE A 55 23.20 15.82 -55.33
N ALA A 56 22.29 14.94 -54.89
CA ALA A 56 22.42 14.25 -53.61
C ALA A 56 23.67 13.35 -53.54
N GLN A 57 24.07 12.74 -54.67
CA GLN A 57 25.28 11.93 -54.74
C GLN A 57 26.55 12.80 -54.64
N GLU A 58 26.60 13.94 -55.34
CA GLU A 58 27.72 14.88 -55.23
C GLU A 58 27.88 15.46 -53.81
N GLU A 59 26.78 15.81 -53.15
CA GLU A 59 26.82 16.28 -51.75
C GLU A 59 27.35 15.21 -50.80
N ARG A 60 26.94 13.95 -50.98
CA ARG A 60 27.47 12.82 -50.18
C ARG A 60 28.96 12.64 -50.38
N GLU A 61 29.46 12.72 -51.61
CA GLU A 61 30.89 12.60 -51.90
C GLU A 61 31.70 13.76 -51.29
N LYS A 62 31.21 15.00 -51.38
CA LYS A 62 31.82 16.16 -50.72
C LYS A 62 31.86 16.00 -49.20
N SER A 63 30.76 15.55 -48.58
CA SER A 63 30.68 15.29 -47.14
C SER A 63 31.66 14.19 -46.70
N LEU A 64 31.76 13.11 -47.48
CA LEU A 64 32.70 12.02 -47.24
C LEU A 64 34.16 12.49 -47.31
N LYS A 65 34.50 13.34 -48.29
CA LYS A 65 35.84 13.89 -48.43
C LYS A 65 36.20 14.79 -47.25
N GLN A 66 35.31 15.71 -46.86
CA GLN A 66 35.50 16.57 -45.68
C GLN A 66 35.65 15.76 -44.39
N ARG A 67 34.85 14.70 -44.20
CA ARG A 67 34.98 13.80 -43.04
C ARG A 67 36.34 13.08 -43.02
N LYS A 68 36.81 12.57 -44.16
CA LYS A 68 38.12 11.90 -44.25
C LYS A 68 39.27 12.87 -43.94
N GLU A 69 39.23 14.09 -44.46
CA GLU A 69 40.22 15.13 -44.16
C GLU A 69 40.20 15.53 -42.67
N PHE A 70 39.01 15.69 -42.08
CA PHE A 70 38.86 15.98 -40.66
C PHE A 70 39.45 14.88 -39.77
N ILE A 71 39.13 13.61 -40.07
CA ILE A 71 39.64 12.44 -39.33
C ILE A 71 41.17 12.36 -39.48
N ALA A 72 41.72 12.56 -40.68
CA ALA A 72 43.15 12.55 -40.91
C ALA A 72 43.87 13.64 -40.10
N LYS A 73 43.32 14.86 -40.08
CA LYS A 73 43.89 16.01 -39.36
C LYS A 73 43.82 15.85 -37.83
N HIS A 74 42.80 15.16 -37.30
CA HIS A 74 42.57 15.04 -35.86
C HIS A 74 42.79 13.63 -35.31
N LYS A 75 43.38 12.71 -36.09
CA LYS A 75 43.53 11.28 -35.76
C LYS A 75 44.09 11.04 -34.36
N SER A 76 45.17 11.73 -34.00
CA SER A 76 45.80 11.59 -32.67
C SER A 76 44.87 12.05 -31.53
N LYS A 77 44.19 13.19 -31.68
CA LYS A 77 43.22 13.68 -30.68
C LYS A 77 42.00 12.77 -30.54
N ILE A 78 41.51 12.20 -31.64
CA ILE A 78 40.41 11.23 -31.63
C ILE A 78 40.83 9.96 -30.88
N ILE A 79 42.02 9.43 -31.16
CA ILE A 79 42.54 8.23 -30.48
C ILE A 79 42.72 8.50 -28.98
N ILE A 80 43.32 9.63 -28.60
CA ILE A 80 43.48 9.99 -27.18
C ILE A 80 42.11 10.11 -26.50
N SER A 81 41.15 10.77 -27.13
CA SER A 81 39.79 10.88 -26.59
C SER A 81 39.12 9.52 -26.41
N MET A 82 39.28 8.60 -27.37
CA MET A 82 38.73 7.25 -27.28
C MET A 82 39.39 6.42 -26.17
N VAL A 83 40.72 6.49 -26.04
CA VAL A 83 41.46 5.78 -24.99
C VAL A 83 41.11 6.33 -23.61
N SER A 84 41.02 7.66 -23.45
CA SER A 84 40.56 8.27 -22.20
C SER A 84 39.14 7.83 -21.85
N PHE A 85 38.23 7.80 -22.81
CA PHE A 85 36.86 7.32 -22.59
C PHE A 85 36.84 5.84 -22.18
N PHE A 86 37.67 5.00 -22.83
CA PHE A 86 37.79 3.58 -22.50
C PHE A 86 38.35 3.34 -21.10
N LEU A 87 39.37 4.12 -20.69
CA LEU A 87 39.94 4.04 -19.34
C LEU A 87 38.93 4.50 -18.28
N ILE A 88 38.20 5.60 -18.52
CA ILE A 88 37.15 6.08 -17.62
C ILE A 88 36.03 5.04 -17.50
N ALA A 89 35.61 4.43 -18.61
CA ALA A 89 34.60 3.38 -18.62
C ALA A 89 35.08 2.13 -17.85
N SER A 90 36.34 1.72 -18.07
CA SER A 90 36.93 0.56 -17.41
C SER A 90 37.05 0.76 -15.90
N LEU A 91 37.47 1.96 -15.47
CA LEU A 91 37.54 2.32 -14.05
C LEU A 91 36.16 2.37 -13.41
N SER A 92 35.16 2.90 -14.12
CA SER A 92 33.76 2.93 -13.67
C SER A 92 33.20 1.51 -13.50
N ILE A 93 33.49 0.60 -14.43
CA ILE A 93 33.12 -0.83 -14.33
C ILE A 93 33.79 -1.49 -13.13
N TYR A 94 35.10 -1.28 -12.95
CA TYR A 94 35.83 -1.84 -11.81
C TYR A 94 35.27 -1.33 -10.47
N GLN A 95 34.99 -0.04 -10.36
CA GLN A 95 34.43 0.57 -9.16
C GLN A 95 33.02 0.06 -8.85
N TYR A 96 32.19 -0.17 -9.88
CA TYR A 96 30.86 -0.78 -9.75
C TYR A 96 30.93 -2.22 -9.19
N PHE A 97 31.85 -3.05 -9.68
CA PHE A 97 31.96 -4.44 -9.25
C PHE A 97 32.70 -4.64 -7.93
N TYR A 98 33.74 -3.84 -7.65
CA TYR A 98 34.70 -4.13 -6.58
C TYR A 98 35.03 -2.97 -5.63
N GLY A 99 34.92 -1.71 -6.05
CA GLY A 99 35.55 -0.58 -5.35
C GLY A 99 34.67 0.32 -4.48
N GLY A 100 33.34 0.32 -4.67
CA GLY A 100 32.44 1.19 -3.91
C GLY A 100 32.05 0.67 -2.52
N LYS A 101 31.54 1.56 -1.65
CA LYS A 101 30.96 1.27 -0.31
C LYS A 101 29.93 0.11 -0.35
N TYR A 102 29.28 -0.10 -1.51
CA TYR A 102 28.39 -1.23 -1.80
C TYR A 102 28.65 -1.82 -3.20
N SER A 103 29.80 -2.48 -3.35
CA SER A 103 30.17 -3.16 -4.60
C SER A 103 29.16 -4.27 -4.96
N ARG A 104 28.98 -4.57 -6.26
CA ARG A 104 28.02 -5.61 -6.69
C ARG A 104 28.33 -6.97 -6.07
N VAL A 105 29.61 -7.31 -5.90
CA VAL A 105 30.06 -8.56 -5.25
C VAL A 105 29.65 -8.59 -3.77
N TYR A 106 29.76 -7.46 -3.06
CA TYR A 106 29.34 -7.36 -1.67
C TYR A 106 27.82 -7.53 -1.52
N ILE A 107 27.05 -6.87 -2.38
CA ILE A 107 25.58 -6.99 -2.40
C ILE A 107 25.16 -8.42 -2.74
N SER A 108 25.78 -9.08 -3.73
CA SER A 108 25.46 -10.47 -4.10
C SER A 108 25.64 -11.44 -2.93
N LYS A 109 26.68 -11.25 -2.11
CA LYS A 109 26.91 -12.07 -0.91
C LYS A 109 25.85 -11.84 0.18
N LEU A 110 25.30 -10.63 0.27
CA LEU A 110 24.20 -10.33 1.18
C LEU A 110 22.87 -10.89 0.65
N GLU A 111 22.63 -10.82 -0.66
CA GLU A 111 21.48 -11.43 -1.34
C GLU A 111 21.43 -12.95 -1.13
N GLU A 112 22.58 -13.64 -1.17
CA GLU A 112 22.67 -15.09 -0.90
C GLU A 112 22.39 -15.47 0.55
N LYS A 113 22.64 -14.56 1.50
CA LYS A 113 22.54 -14.82 2.94
C LYS A 113 21.24 -14.33 3.57
N CYS A 114 20.52 -13.44 2.90
CA CYS A 114 19.24 -12.94 3.39
C CYS A 114 18.16 -14.03 3.23
N HIS A 115 17.95 -14.78 4.32
CA HIS A 115 16.87 -15.74 4.50
C HIS A 115 16.01 -15.35 5.72
N TYR A 116 14.82 -15.94 5.85
CA TYR A 116 13.86 -15.63 6.92
C TYR A 116 14.46 -15.72 8.34
N ASP A 117 15.47 -16.58 8.53
CA ASP A 117 16.11 -16.81 9.82
C ASP A 117 17.34 -15.89 10.08
N ASP A 118 17.74 -15.05 9.11
CA ASP A 118 18.89 -14.14 9.20
C ASP A 118 18.47 -12.67 9.01
N GLU A 119 17.76 -12.18 10.03
CA GLU A 119 17.20 -10.83 10.07
C GLU A 119 18.26 -9.72 9.93
N SER A 120 19.50 -9.98 10.34
CA SER A 120 20.60 -9.02 10.33
C SER A 120 21.08 -8.72 8.91
N ASN A 121 21.34 -9.76 8.11
CA ASN A 121 21.77 -9.60 6.72
C ASN A 121 20.66 -8.99 5.86
N CYS A 122 19.40 -9.34 6.11
CA CYS A 122 18.25 -8.73 5.43
C CYS A 122 18.07 -7.24 5.76
N LYS A 123 18.23 -6.82 7.03
CA LYS A 123 18.19 -5.39 7.42
C LYS A 123 19.32 -4.58 6.78
N MET A 124 20.52 -5.17 6.69
CA MET A 124 21.65 -4.53 6.05
C MET A 124 21.40 -4.34 4.55
N LEU A 125 20.86 -5.36 3.88
CA LEU A 125 20.48 -5.30 2.47
C LEU A 125 19.36 -4.27 2.19
N GLN A 126 18.35 -4.19 3.07
CA GLN A 126 17.30 -3.14 3.04
C GLN A 126 17.89 -1.74 3.08
N THR A 127 18.84 -1.52 3.98
CA THR A 127 19.50 -0.21 4.14
C THR A 127 20.27 0.18 2.89
N ILE A 128 20.98 -0.77 2.27
CA ILE A 128 21.76 -0.55 1.05
C ILE A 128 20.87 -0.19 -0.13
N TYR A 129 19.78 -0.93 -0.36
CA TYR A 129 18.88 -0.61 -1.48
C TYR A 129 18.12 0.69 -1.27
N LYS A 130 17.78 1.03 -0.02
CA LYS A 130 17.17 2.33 0.30
C LYS A 130 18.10 3.49 -0.04
N GLU A 131 19.36 3.45 0.42
CA GLU A 131 20.36 4.49 0.13
C GLU A 131 20.55 4.66 -1.39
N LYS A 132 20.66 3.55 -2.14
CA LYS A 132 20.76 3.59 -3.61
C LYS A 132 19.48 4.10 -4.30
N CYS A 133 18.32 3.78 -3.76
CA CYS A 133 17.04 4.28 -4.28
C CYS A 133 16.91 5.79 -4.10
N ASP A 134 17.27 6.30 -2.92
CA ASP A 134 17.28 7.73 -2.61
C ASP A 134 18.25 8.50 -3.53
N ASP A 135 19.33 7.84 -3.98
CA ASP A 135 20.28 8.35 -4.98
C ASP A 135 19.78 8.24 -6.45
N GLY A 136 18.55 7.78 -6.67
CA GLY A 136 17.90 7.71 -7.98
C GLY A 136 18.12 6.42 -8.77
N ASP A 137 18.69 5.36 -8.17
CA ASP A 137 18.80 4.04 -8.80
C ASP A 137 17.43 3.34 -8.78
N GLY A 138 16.69 3.47 -9.88
CA GLY A 138 15.38 2.82 -10.05
C GLY A 138 15.41 1.30 -9.91
N LYS A 139 16.54 0.64 -10.18
CA LYS A 139 16.68 -0.82 -9.94
C LYS A 139 16.88 -1.12 -8.47
N ALA A 140 17.56 -0.27 -7.71
CA ALA A 140 17.65 -0.39 -6.26
C ALA A 140 16.32 -0.08 -5.57
N CYS A 141 15.55 0.89 -6.06
CA CYS A 141 14.18 1.13 -5.62
C CYS A 141 13.30 -0.11 -5.83
N PHE A 142 13.45 -0.77 -6.97
CA PHE A 142 12.74 -2.01 -7.27
C PHE A 142 13.25 -3.16 -6.38
N ALA A 143 14.56 -3.35 -6.24
CA ALA A 143 15.18 -4.39 -5.42
C ALA A 143 14.87 -4.27 -3.91
N GLY A 144 14.71 -3.04 -3.41
CA GLY A 144 14.29 -2.76 -2.03
C GLY A 144 12.92 -3.32 -1.65
N ILE A 145 12.03 -3.51 -2.64
CA ILE A 145 10.72 -4.14 -2.48
C ILE A 145 10.85 -5.64 -2.15
N PHE A 146 11.92 -6.30 -2.62
CA PHE A 146 12.10 -7.75 -2.53
C PHE A 146 12.87 -8.21 -1.29
N VAL A 147 13.33 -7.30 -0.42
CA VAL A 147 14.17 -7.69 0.73
C VAL A 147 13.35 -8.32 1.86
N SER A 148 12.03 -8.15 1.88
CA SER A 148 11.11 -8.96 2.70
C SER A 148 10.77 -10.31 2.07
N GLY A 149 11.27 -10.59 0.86
CA GLY A 149 10.87 -11.73 0.04
C GLY A 149 9.47 -11.59 -0.55
N ASP A 150 8.89 -10.39 -0.58
CA ASP A 150 7.56 -10.18 -1.17
C ASP A 150 7.65 -10.09 -2.69
N LEU A 151 6.93 -10.99 -3.36
CA LEU A 151 6.70 -10.92 -4.80
C LEU A 151 5.74 -9.77 -5.10
N ILE A 152 6.01 -8.99 -6.16
CA ILE A 152 5.13 -7.88 -6.56
C ILE A 152 3.89 -8.47 -7.21
N ARG A 153 2.72 -8.18 -6.64
CA ARG A 153 1.43 -8.52 -7.27
C ARG A 153 1.16 -7.60 -8.45
N VAL A 154 0.94 -8.19 -9.62
CA VAL A 154 0.61 -7.46 -10.86
C VAL A 154 -0.68 -8.00 -11.46
N LYS A 155 -1.47 -7.12 -12.08
CA LYS A 155 -2.68 -7.51 -12.81
C LYS A 155 -2.43 -7.38 -14.32
N ILE A 156 -2.55 -8.47 -15.06
CA ILE A 156 -2.33 -8.55 -16.51
C ILE A 156 -3.61 -9.11 -17.13
N ASP A 157 -4.22 -8.38 -18.08
CA ASP A 157 -5.44 -8.78 -18.79
C ASP A 157 -6.60 -9.24 -17.89
N GLY A 158 -6.77 -8.58 -16.75
CA GLY A 158 -7.86 -8.89 -15.80
C GLY A 158 -7.51 -9.90 -14.72
N GLN A 159 -6.35 -10.54 -14.76
CA GLN A 159 -5.94 -11.63 -13.87
C GLN A 159 -4.70 -11.25 -13.05
N TRP A 160 -4.61 -11.76 -11.81
CA TRP A 160 -3.50 -11.42 -10.91
C TRP A 160 -2.34 -12.42 -10.97
N SER A 161 -1.10 -11.93 -10.85
CA SER A 161 0.13 -12.73 -10.84
C SER A 161 1.22 -12.10 -9.96
N PHE A 162 2.38 -12.75 -9.88
CA PHE A 162 3.56 -12.36 -9.11
C PHE A 162 4.78 -12.16 -10.00
N LEU A 163 5.49 -11.04 -9.80
CA LEU A 163 6.83 -10.81 -10.35
C LEU A 163 7.90 -11.16 -9.32
N ASP A 164 8.96 -11.82 -9.78
CA ASP A 164 10.19 -12.02 -9.03
C ASP A 164 11.10 -10.78 -9.01
N LYS A 165 12.20 -10.89 -8.28
CA LYS A 165 13.25 -9.85 -8.18
C LYS A 165 13.92 -9.50 -9.52
N ASN A 166 13.76 -10.34 -10.54
CA ASN A 166 14.29 -10.17 -11.89
C ASN A 166 13.23 -9.64 -12.88
N GLY A 167 11.98 -9.43 -12.43
CA GLY A 167 10.85 -9.03 -13.27
C GLY A 167 10.26 -10.18 -14.08
N GLU A 168 10.59 -11.43 -13.75
CA GLU A 168 10.00 -12.61 -14.34
C GLU A 168 8.67 -12.95 -13.66
N ILE A 169 7.68 -13.34 -14.46
CA ILE A 169 6.40 -13.81 -13.97
C ILE A 169 6.61 -15.21 -13.37
N ILE A 170 6.57 -15.32 -12.03
CA ILE A 170 6.76 -16.60 -11.34
C ILE A 170 5.54 -17.50 -11.53
N ALA A 171 4.35 -16.91 -11.43
CA ALA A 171 3.11 -17.63 -11.45
C ALA A 171 2.37 -17.37 -12.77
N LYS A 172 2.56 -18.23 -13.78
CA LYS A 172 1.55 -18.40 -14.84
C LYS A 172 0.47 -19.41 -14.40
N PRO A 173 -0.49 -18.99 -13.55
CA PRO A 173 -1.86 -19.51 -13.64
C PRO A 173 -2.95 -18.43 -13.63
N GLU A 174 -4.10 -18.82 -14.15
CA GLU A 174 -5.32 -18.04 -14.42
C GLU A 174 -6.11 -17.72 -13.13
N PHE A 175 -5.45 -17.13 -12.13
CA PHE A 175 -6.09 -16.86 -10.84
C PHE A 175 -7.09 -15.70 -10.91
N ASP A 176 -8.25 -15.92 -10.31
CA ASP A 176 -9.26 -14.88 -10.12
C ASP A 176 -8.73 -13.80 -9.14
N ASP A 177 -8.05 -14.23 -8.07
CA ASP A 177 -7.39 -13.36 -7.10
C ASP A 177 -6.19 -14.02 -6.39
N ILE A 178 -5.28 -13.19 -5.87
CA ILE A 178 -4.05 -13.62 -5.19
C ILE A 178 -3.70 -12.71 -4.01
N TRP A 179 -3.43 -13.33 -2.86
CA TRP A 179 -3.06 -12.64 -1.64
C TRP A 179 -1.56 -12.75 -1.36
N GLY A 180 -1.03 -11.88 -0.50
CA GLY A 180 0.37 -11.91 -0.08
C GLY A 180 0.75 -13.25 0.59
N PHE A 181 2.06 -13.53 0.59
CA PHE A 181 2.59 -14.71 1.28
C PHE A 181 2.51 -14.50 2.80
N SER A 182 2.07 -15.54 3.49
CA SER A 182 2.29 -15.68 4.93
C SER A 182 2.91 -17.04 5.18
N GLU A 183 3.97 -17.09 5.99
CA GLU A 183 4.66 -18.34 6.31
C GLU A 183 5.13 -19.18 5.10
N GLY A 184 5.41 -18.50 3.98
CA GLY A 184 5.91 -19.12 2.75
C GLY A 184 4.83 -19.64 1.79
N LEU A 185 3.54 -19.49 2.13
CA LEU A 185 2.42 -19.85 1.25
C LEU A 185 1.55 -18.62 0.97
N ALA A 186 1.07 -18.50 -0.27
CA ALA A 186 0.12 -17.47 -0.68
C ALA A 186 -1.24 -18.11 -0.95
N LYS A 187 -2.30 -17.51 -0.42
CA LYS A 187 -3.68 -17.87 -0.74
C LYS A 187 -4.00 -17.42 -2.17
N VAL A 188 -4.67 -18.27 -2.93
CA VAL A 188 -5.11 -18.02 -4.31
C VAL A 188 -6.58 -18.41 -4.48
N GLU A 189 -7.28 -17.72 -5.37
CA GLU A 189 -8.61 -18.09 -5.83
C GLU A 189 -8.56 -18.50 -7.31
N LEU A 190 -9.17 -19.64 -7.63
CA LEU A 190 -9.29 -20.18 -8.98
C LEU A 190 -10.66 -20.82 -9.16
N ASN A 191 -11.44 -20.36 -10.14
CA ASN A 191 -12.79 -20.84 -10.43
C ASN A 191 -13.71 -20.78 -9.20
N GLY A 192 -13.59 -19.73 -8.40
CA GLY A 192 -14.36 -19.55 -7.16
C GLY A 192 -13.98 -20.52 -6.02
N LYS A 193 -12.83 -21.21 -6.11
CA LYS A 193 -12.28 -22.06 -5.05
C LYS A 193 -10.92 -21.56 -4.59
N TYR A 194 -10.66 -21.73 -3.31
CA TYR A 194 -9.44 -21.28 -2.66
C TYR A 194 -8.44 -22.42 -2.48
N GLY A 195 -7.19 -22.13 -2.78
CA GLY A 195 -6.02 -22.99 -2.60
C GLY A 195 -4.82 -22.18 -2.11
N PHE A 196 -3.65 -22.82 -2.08
CA PHE A 196 -2.40 -22.18 -1.65
C PHE A 196 -1.26 -22.55 -2.57
N ILE A 197 -0.47 -21.55 -2.96
CA ILE A 197 0.74 -21.73 -3.75
C ILE A 197 1.99 -21.46 -2.92
N ASP A 198 3.07 -22.13 -3.29
CA ASP A 198 4.41 -21.82 -2.80
C ASP A 198 5.02 -20.62 -3.55
N ARG A 199 6.23 -20.24 -3.12
CA ARG A 199 6.98 -19.12 -3.72
C ARG A 199 7.43 -19.39 -5.16
N SER A 200 7.38 -20.63 -5.64
CA SER A 200 7.65 -20.97 -7.04
C SER A 200 6.41 -20.84 -7.93
N GLY A 201 5.26 -20.45 -7.35
CA GLY A 201 4.00 -20.34 -8.07
C GLY A 201 3.26 -21.67 -8.22
N LYS A 202 3.77 -22.77 -7.65
CA LYS A 202 3.14 -24.09 -7.72
C LYS A 202 2.16 -24.28 -6.58
N PHE A 203 1.09 -25.03 -6.83
CA PHE A 203 0.16 -25.39 -5.75
C PHE A 203 0.87 -26.24 -4.70
N ALA A 204 0.93 -25.71 -3.49
CA ALA A 204 1.17 -26.51 -2.30
C ALA A 204 -0.13 -27.21 -1.87
N ILE A 205 -1.27 -26.54 -2.07
CA ILE A 205 -2.60 -27.06 -1.78
C ILE A 205 -3.54 -26.66 -2.92
N GLU A 206 -4.07 -27.65 -3.62
CA GLU A 206 -4.99 -27.45 -4.75
C GLU A 206 -6.26 -26.69 -4.35
N PRO A 207 -6.82 -25.81 -5.22
CA PRO A 207 -8.04 -25.09 -4.95
C PRO A 207 -9.23 -26.02 -4.75
N LYS A 208 -9.77 -26.04 -3.53
CA LYS A 208 -10.92 -26.88 -3.17
C LYS A 208 -11.80 -26.28 -2.08
N PHE A 209 -11.34 -25.20 -1.44
CA PHE A 209 -12.04 -24.57 -0.32
C PHE A 209 -12.97 -23.46 -0.81
N ASP A 210 -14.04 -23.20 -0.05
CA ASP A 210 -14.96 -22.10 -0.31
C ASP A 210 -14.37 -20.74 0.11
N SER A 211 -13.37 -20.74 1.00
CA SER A 211 -12.63 -19.57 1.46
C SER A 211 -11.38 -20.00 2.22
N GLY A 212 -10.46 -19.07 2.48
CA GLY A 212 -9.28 -19.30 3.30
C GLY A 212 -8.75 -18.02 3.95
N GLU A 213 -8.07 -18.18 5.08
CA GLU A 213 -7.29 -17.16 5.79
C GLU A 213 -5.79 -17.37 5.56
N TYR A 214 -4.96 -16.48 6.12
CA TYR A 214 -3.51 -16.61 6.03
C TYR A 214 -3.00 -17.77 6.91
N PHE A 215 -1.84 -18.32 6.56
CA PHE A 215 -1.11 -19.16 7.51
C PHE A 215 -0.60 -18.31 8.66
N SER A 216 -0.88 -18.74 9.89
CA SER A 216 -0.36 -18.16 11.13
C SER A 216 -0.13 -19.27 12.15
N GLU A 217 1.05 -19.28 12.76
CA GLU A 217 1.53 -20.34 13.65
C GLU A 217 1.41 -21.74 13.03
N GLY A 218 1.74 -21.84 11.73
CA GLY A 218 1.74 -23.11 10.98
C GLY A 218 0.37 -23.66 10.57
N LEU A 219 -0.72 -22.95 10.85
CA LEU A 219 -2.08 -23.34 10.48
C LEU A 219 -2.77 -22.26 9.64
N ALA A 220 -3.60 -22.66 8.69
CA ALA A 220 -4.47 -21.74 7.96
C ALA A 220 -5.94 -22.09 8.19
N GLY A 221 -6.75 -21.07 8.42
CA GLY A 221 -8.19 -21.21 8.43
C GLY A 221 -8.74 -21.47 7.03
N VAL A 222 -9.57 -22.49 6.85
CA VAL A 222 -10.23 -22.76 5.56
C VAL A 222 -11.69 -23.09 5.74
N LYS A 223 -12.51 -22.68 4.75
CA LYS A 223 -13.94 -22.94 4.73
C LYS A 223 -14.25 -24.05 3.73
N LEU A 224 -15.00 -25.05 4.16
CA LEU A 224 -15.45 -26.15 3.32
C LEU A 224 -16.91 -26.49 3.65
N ASN A 225 -17.76 -26.58 2.63
CA ASN A 225 -19.19 -26.85 2.77
C ASN A 225 -19.87 -25.89 3.77
N GLY A 226 -19.50 -24.60 3.71
CA GLY A 226 -20.07 -23.57 4.57
C GLY A 226 -19.50 -23.50 6.00
N ARG A 227 -18.64 -24.44 6.42
CA ARG A 227 -18.04 -24.50 7.77
C ARG A 227 -16.55 -24.25 7.75
N TRP A 228 -16.02 -23.63 8.80
CA TRP A 228 -14.61 -23.33 8.95
C TRP A 228 -13.88 -24.38 9.79
N GLY A 229 -12.67 -24.73 9.36
CA GLY A 229 -11.69 -25.59 10.03
C GLY A 229 -10.28 -25.04 9.83
N PHE A 230 -9.27 -25.80 10.26
CA PHE A 230 -7.87 -25.43 10.10
C PHE A 230 -7.06 -26.56 9.48
N ILE A 231 -6.20 -26.19 8.54
CA ILE A 231 -5.28 -27.09 7.85
C ILE A 231 -3.83 -26.78 8.20
N ASP A 232 -2.98 -27.80 8.12
CA ASP A 232 -1.52 -27.62 8.11
C ASP A 232 -1.01 -27.21 6.72
N ARG A 233 0.30 -26.97 6.62
CA ARG A 233 0.96 -26.60 5.35
C ARG A 233 0.92 -27.69 4.27
N SER A 234 0.57 -28.93 4.61
CA SER A 234 0.36 -30.01 3.65
C SER A 234 -1.08 -30.07 3.12
N GLY A 235 -1.97 -29.20 3.64
CA GLY A 235 -3.39 -29.17 3.27
C GLY A 235 -4.24 -30.21 3.99
N LYS A 236 -3.70 -30.87 5.02
CA LYS A 236 -4.45 -31.81 5.87
C LYS A 236 -5.15 -31.06 6.98
N PHE A 237 -6.38 -31.45 7.29
CA PHE A 237 -7.11 -30.89 8.42
C PHE A 237 -6.44 -31.29 9.74
N VAL A 238 -6.04 -30.26 10.49
CA VAL A 238 -5.70 -30.40 11.92
C VAL A 238 -6.96 -30.23 12.76
N ILE A 239 -7.90 -29.39 12.29
CA ILE A 239 -9.18 -29.15 12.93
C ILE A 239 -10.27 -29.20 11.85
N GLU A 240 -11.11 -30.23 11.92
CA GLU A 240 -12.17 -30.45 10.93
C GLU A 240 -13.16 -29.26 10.84
N PRO A 241 -13.70 -28.97 9.64
CA PRO A 241 -14.68 -27.91 9.43
C PRO A 241 -15.93 -28.08 10.31
N LYS A 242 -16.11 -27.18 11.27
CA LYS A 242 -17.28 -27.19 12.17
C LYS A 242 -17.72 -25.81 12.63
N PHE A 243 -16.87 -24.80 12.50
CA PHE A 243 -17.14 -23.46 13.01
C PHE A 243 -17.95 -22.61 12.02
N ASP A 244 -18.73 -21.67 12.53
CA ASP A 244 -19.44 -20.67 11.73
C ASP A 244 -18.46 -19.61 11.20
N SER A 245 -17.42 -19.29 11.98
CA SER A 245 -16.36 -18.33 11.66
C SER A 245 -15.13 -18.61 12.51
N ILE A 246 -13.96 -18.23 12.03
CA ILE A 246 -12.67 -18.36 12.73
C ILE A 246 -11.83 -17.11 12.48
N TRP A 247 -10.77 -16.96 13.27
CA TRP A 247 -9.70 -15.98 13.09
C TRP A 247 -8.36 -16.70 13.22
N ASP A 248 -7.30 -16.06 12.73
CA ASP A 248 -5.94 -16.59 12.76
C ASP A 248 -5.47 -16.91 14.19
N PHE A 249 -4.57 -17.89 14.28
CA PHE A 249 -3.87 -18.18 15.53
C PHE A 249 -2.94 -17.03 15.89
N SER A 250 -2.98 -16.61 17.15
CA SER A 250 -2.04 -15.66 17.73
C SER A 250 -1.82 -16.00 19.20
N GLU A 251 -0.56 -16.07 19.60
CA GLU A 251 -0.14 -16.52 20.93
C GLU A 251 -0.71 -17.90 21.30
N GLY A 252 -0.80 -18.82 20.32
CA GLY A 252 -1.27 -20.18 20.52
C GLY A 252 -2.79 -20.37 20.57
N LEU A 253 -3.59 -19.31 20.44
CA LEU A 253 -5.05 -19.36 20.49
C LEU A 253 -5.69 -18.81 19.20
N ALA A 254 -6.81 -19.40 18.79
CA ALA A 254 -7.65 -18.87 17.73
C ALA A 254 -9.07 -18.59 18.25
N LYS A 255 -9.58 -17.39 17.94
CA LYS A 255 -10.98 -17.02 18.20
C LYS A 255 -11.87 -17.77 17.21
N VAL A 256 -12.94 -18.38 17.71
CA VAL A 256 -13.89 -19.12 16.88
C VAL A 256 -15.32 -18.79 17.24
N LYS A 257 -16.22 -18.92 16.26
CA LYS A 257 -17.66 -18.82 16.41
C LYS A 257 -18.31 -20.16 16.13
N LEU A 258 -19.15 -20.62 17.05
CA LEU A 258 -19.92 -21.86 16.92
C LEU A 258 -21.34 -21.65 17.46
N ASN A 259 -22.34 -21.99 16.67
CA ASN A 259 -23.75 -21.81 16.98
C ASN A 259 -24.06 -20.37 17.41
N GLY A 260 -23.47 -19.39 16.71
CA GLY A 260 -23.68 -17.98 17.00
C GLY A 260 -22.89 -17.42 18.19
N LYS A 261 -22.19 -18.24 18.97
CA LYS A 261 -21.41 -17.83 20.15
C LYS A 261 -19.91 -17.92 19.92
N TYR A 262 -19.16 -17.07 20.62
CA TYR A 262 -17.71 -16.97 20.49
C TYR A 262 -16.98 -17.66 21.64
N GLY A 263 -15.83 -18.25 21.31
CA GLY A 263 -14.88 -18.88 22.23
C GLY A 263 -13.45 -18.89 21.64
N PHE A 264 -12.54 -19.60 22.30
CA PHE A 264 -11.16 -19.78 21.85
C PHE A 264 -10.79 -21.26 21.85
N ILE A 265 -10.02 -21.66 20.84
CA ILE A 265 -9.42 -23.00 20.74
C ILE A 265 -7.89 -22.90 20.75
N ASP A 266 -7.25 -23.97 21.20
CA ASP A 266 -5.82 -24.18 20.97
C ASP A 266 -5.55 -24.75 19.57
N ARG A 267 -4.27 -24.89 19.21
CA ARG A 267 -3.81 -25.44 17.92
C ARG A 267 -4.22 -26.90 17.68
N SER A 268 -4.66 -27.63 18.71
CA SER A 268 -5.23 -28.98 18.56
C SER A 268 -6.74 -28.98 18.31
N GLY A 269 -7.37 -27.81 18.35
CA GLY A 269 -8.81 -27.64 18.19
C GLY A 269 -9.63 -27.90 19.46
N LYS A 270 -8.97 -28.05 20.61
CA LYS A 270 -9.63 -28.14 21.92
C LYS A 270 -10.02 -26.74 22.37
N PHE A 271 -11.23 -26.62 22.93
CA PHE A 271 -11.67 -25.35 23.51
C PHE A 271 -10.87 -25.04 24.77
N VAL A 272 -10.09 -23.97 24.72
CA VAL A 272 -9.55 -23.30 25.91
C VAL A 272 -10.67 -22.48 26.56
N ILE A 273 -11.50 -21.84 25.74
CA ILE A 273 -12.67 -21.07 26.18
C ILE A 273 -13.88 -21.53 25.36
N LYS A 274 -14.83 -22.23 26.01
CA LYS A 274 -16.02 -22.75 25.33
C LYS A 274 -16.88 -21.62 24.73
N PRO A 275 -17.53 -21.83 23.57
CA PRO A 275 -18.39 -20.84 22.96
C PRO A 275 -19.56 -20.49 23.87
N LYS A 276 -19.58 -19.27 24.38
CA LYS A 276 -20.67 -18.76 25.24
C LYS A 276 -20.90 -17.26 25.09
N PHE A 277 -19.93 -16.52 24.54
CA PHE A 277 -19.98 -15.07 24.43
C PHE A 277 -20.74 -14.61 23.19
N ASP A 278 -21.43 -13.49 23.29
CA ASP A 278 -22.09 -12.83 22.14
C ASP A 278 -21.05 -12.19 21.22
N SER A 279 -19.93 -11.76 21.79
CA SER A 279 -18.76 -11.22 21.08
C SER A 279 -17.52 -11.36 21.94
N ILE A 280 -16.36 -11.53 21.32
CA ILE A 280 -15.06 -11.57 21.99
C ILE A 280 -14.03 -10.86 21.11
N TRP A 281 -13.16 -10.09 21.74
CA TRP A 281 -12.05 -9.39 21.08
C TRP A 281 -10.73 -10.08 21.43
N ASP A 282 -9.69 -9.71 20.70
CA ASP A 282 -8.37 -10.29 20.87
C ASP A 282 -7.78 -9.88 22.23
N PHE A 283 -6.79 -10.64 22.72
CA PHE A 283 -6.14 -10.32 23.97
C PHE A 283 -5.27 -9.08 23.81
N SER A 284 -5.39 -8.13 24.74
CA SER A 284 -4.52 -6.97 24.85
C SER A 284 -4.12 -6.80 26.32
N GLU A 285 -2.82 -6.63 26.56
CA GLU A 285 -2.22 -6.56 27.90
C GLU A 285 -2.68 -7.70 28.86
N GLY A 286 -2.93 -8.89 28.31
CA GLY A 286 -3.32 -10.10 29.06
C GLY A 286 -4.81 -10.32 29.26
N LEU A 287 -5.68 -9.41 28.80
CA LEU A 287 -7.14 -9.52 28.93
C LEU A 287 -7.85 -9.42 27.58
N ALA A 288 -8.95 -10.16 27.43
CA ALA A 288 -9.84 -10.05 26.27
C ALA A 288 -11.17 -9.43 26.68
N LYS A 289 -11.60 -8.41 25.94
CA LYS A 289 -12.94 -7.83 26.07
C LYS A 289 -13.98 -8.84 25.58
N VAL A 290 -15.04 -9.01 26.34
CA VAL A 290 -16.16 -9.92 26.03
C VAL A 290 -17.49 -9.22 26.15
N LYS A 291 -18.47 -9.68 25.37
CA LYS A 291 -19.88 -9.36 25.51
C LYS A 291 -20.65 -10.63 25.87
N LEU A 292 -21.45 -10.57 26.93
CA LEU A 292 -22.33 -11.65 27.37
C LEU A 292 -23.66 -11.06 27.83
N ASN A 293 -24.76 -11.57 27.29
CA ASN A 293 -26.13 -11.12 27.59
C ASN A 293 -26.29 -9.60 27.44
N GLY A 294 -25.68 -9.04 26.39
CA GLY A 294 -25.74 -7.60 26.11
C GLY A 294 -24.80 -6.72 26.94
N LYS A 295 -24.10 -7.26 27.95
CA LYS A 295 -23.18 -6.52 28.82
C LYS A 295 -21.72 -6.88 28.54
N TYR A 296 -20.83 -5.95 28.85
CA TYR A 296 -19.41 -6.04 28.57
C TYR A 296 -18.59 -6.28 29.85
N GLY A 297 -17.56 -7.11 29.73
CA GLY A 297 -16.59 -7.46 30.77
C GLY A 297 -15.24 -7.88 30.16
N PHE A 298 -14.34 -8.39 30.98
CA PHE A 298 -13.03 -8.89 30.56
C PHE A 298 -12.78 -10.29 31.08
N ILE A 299 -12.13 -11.11 30.27
CA ILE A 299 -11.64 -12.44 30.65
C ILE A 299 -10.12 -12.52 30.57
N ASP A 300 -9.55 -13.41 31.36
CA ASP A 300 -8.16 -13.83 31.21
C ASP A 300 -8.00 -14.92 30.12
N LYS A 301 -6.75 -15.34 29.86
CA LYS A 301 -6.44 -16.40 28.88
C LYS A 301 -7.04 -17.77 29.22
N SER A 302 -7.45 -18.00 30.47
CA SER A 302 -8.15 -19.22 30.89
C SER A 302 -9.67 -19.15 30.69
N GLY A 303 -10.19 -17.98 30.30
CA GLY A 303 -11.62 -17.72 30.14
C GLY A 303 -12.37 -17.38 31.42
N LYS A 304 -11.64 -17.18 32.53
CA LYS A 304 -12.22 -16.68 33.78
C LYS A 304 -12.44 -15.19 33.66
N PHE A 305 -13.53 -14.69 34.23
CA PHE A 305 -13.77 -13.26 34.27
C PHE A 305 -12.75 -12.60 35.19
N ALA A 306 -11.91 -11.75 34.60
CA ALA A 306 -11.17 -10.75 35.35
C ALA A 306 -12.13 -9.63 35.79
N ILE A 307 -13.10 -9.30 34.93
CA ILE A 307 -14.13 -8.29 35.17
C ILE A 307 -15.47 -8.83 34.67
N GLU A 308 -16.41 -9.05 35.59
CA GLU A 308 -17.74 -9.57 35.27
C GLU A 308 -18.51 -8.67 34.29
N PRO A 309 -19.27 -9.23 33.33
CA PRO A 309 -20.06 -8.47 32.38
C PRO A 309 -21.16 -7.65 33.07
N LYS A 310 -20.93 -6.34 33.19
CA LYS A 310 -21.90 -5.41 33.83
C LYS A 310 -22.00 -4.05 33.13
N PHE A 311 -21.07 -3.73 32.25
CA PHE A 311 -21.00 -2.44 31.58
C PHE A 311 -21.82 -2.45 30.28
N ASP A 312 -22.35 -1.29 29.90
CA ASP A 312 -23.04 -1.11 28.62
C ASP A 312 -22.05 -1.07 27.45
N SER A 313 -20.83 -0.60 27.71
CA SER A 313 -19.70 -0.62 26.77
C SER A 313 -18.40 -0.53 27.54
N ILE A 314 -17.34 -1.16 27.03
CA ILE A 314 -15.97 -1.02 27.54
C ILE A 314 -15.02 -0.82 26.35
N TRP A 315 -13.96 -0.05 26.56
CA TRP A 315 -12.88 0.17 25.60
C TRP A 315 -11.62 -0.52 26.09
N ASP A 316 -10.63 -0.63 25.21
CA ASP A 316 -9.39 -1.33 25.52
C ASP A 316 -8.58 -0.57 26.57
N PHE A 317 -7.70 -1.28 27.27
CA PHE A 317 -6.81 -0.67 28.24
C PHE A 317 -5.80 0.23 27.54
N SER A 318 -5.55 1.39 28.15
CA SER A 318 -4.48 2.30 27.79
C SER A 318 -3.85 2.81 29.07
N GLU A 319 -2.53 2.68 29.20
CA GLU A 319 -1.79 2.99 30.43
C GLU A 319 -2.36 2.27 31.69
N GLY A 320 -2.89 1.06 31.50
CA GLY A 320 -3.48 0.23 32.55
C GLY A 320 -4.89 0.61 33.00
N LEU A 321 -5.54 1.56 32.35
CA LEU A 321 -6.92 1.97 32.63
C LEU A 321 -7.81 1.78 31.40
N ALA A 322 -9.06 1.36 31.63
CA ALA A 322 -10.06 1.21 30.58
C ALA A 322 -11.22 2.16 30.81
N LYS A 323 -11.63 2.84 29.74
CA LYS A 323 -12.87 3.62 29.70
C LYS A 323 -14.06 2.66 29.69
N VAL A 324 -15.08 2.94 30.49
CA VAL A 324 -16.30 2.14 30.58
C VAL A 324 -17.54 3.02 30.55
N LYS A 325 -18.65 2.47 30.06
CA LYS A 325 -19.97 3.10 30.08
C LYS A 325 -20.93 2.27 30.93
N LEU A 326 -21.62 2.92 31.86
CA LEU A 326 -22.63 2.31 32.71
C LEU A 326 -23.78 3.28 32.91
N ASN A 327 -25.01 2.84 32.65
CA ASN A 327 -26.23 3.64 32.75
C ASN A 327 -26.12 4.96 31.96
N GLY A 328 -25.56 4.88 30.76
CA GLY A 328 -25.40 6.05 29.87
C GLY A 328 -24.22 6.98 30.21
N LYS A 329 -23.53 6.80 31.33
CA LYS A 329 -22.40 7.64 31.75
C LYS A 329 -21.05 6.92 31.66
N TYR A 330 -20.00 7.70 31.42
CA TYR A 330 -18.63 7.22 31.27
C TYR A 330 -17.88 7.30 32.60
N GLY A 331 -17.04 6.31 32.85
CA GLY A 331 -16.11 6.20 33.97
C GLY A 331 -14.85 5.42 33.55
N PHE A 332 -14.00 5.12 34.52
CA PHE A 332 -12.74 4.42 34.27
C PHE A 332 -12.51 3.33 35.32
N ILE A 333 -11.98 2.20 34.88
CA ILE A 333 -11.60 1.07 35.73
C ILE A 333 -10.13 0.70 35.50
N ASP A 334 -9.52 0.06 36.49
CA ASP A 334 -8.24 -0.63 36.31
C ASP A 334 -8.45 -2.08 35.83
N LYS A 335 -7.35 -2.82 35.62
CA LYS A 335 -7.35 -4.22 35.17
C LYS A 335 -8.04 -5.20 36.12
N SER A 336 -8.20 -4.84 37.40
CA SER A 336 -8.96 -5.64 38.37
C SER A 336 -10.47 -5.37 38.33
N GLY A 337 -10.89 -4.38 37.53
CA GLY A 337 -12.28 -3.93 37.49
C GLY A 337 -12.64 -2.95 38.60
N LYS A 338 -11.68 -2.51 39.40
CA LYS A 338 -11.89 -1.47 40.40
C LYS A 338 -12.22 -0.17 39.69
N ILE A 339 -13.31 0.45 40.12
CA ILE A 339 -13.73 1.76 39.61
C ILE A 339 -12.76 2.82 40.12
N ILE A 340 -11.95 3.37 39.21
CA ILE A 340 -11.01 4.46 39.48
C ILE A 340 -11.75 5.79 39.40
N ALA A 341 -12.56 5.97 38.35
CA ALA A 341 -13.47 7.11 38.24
C ALA A 341 -14.90 6.60 38.03
N LYS A 342 -15.79 6.94 38.98
CA LYS A 342 -17.20 6.53 38.93
C LYS A 342 -17.87 7.01 37.63
N PRO A 343 -18.70 6.16 36.98
CA PRO A 343 -19.49 6.57 35.82
C PRO A 343 -20.35 7.80 36.13
N LYS A 344 -19.94 8.95 35.59
CA LYS A 344 -20.64 10.23 35.75
C LYS A 344 -20.40 11.20 34.60
N PHE A 345 -19.40 10.92 33.77
CA PHE A 345 -19.02 11.77 32.65
C PHE A 345 -19.95 11.55 31.46
N ASP A 346 -20.17 12.60 30.67
CA ASP A 346 -20.92 12.53 29.42
C ASP A 346 -20.12 11.83 28.33
N TYR A 347 -18.79 11.92 28.40
CA TYR A 347 -17.84 11.25 27.53
C TYR A 347 -16.45 11.20 28.18
N GLY A 348 -15.56 10.34 27.67
CA GLY A 348 -14.14 10.33 28.05
C GLY A 348 -13.26 9.88 26.88
N GLU A 349 -12.03 10.38 26.85
CA GLU A 349 -10.98 9.94 25.93
C GLU A 349 -10.11 8.84 26.56
N TYR A 350 -9.15 8.32 25.80
CA TYR A 350 -8.14 7.41 26.33
C TYR A 350 -7.16 8.15 27.24
N PHE A 351 -6.47 7.40 28.10
CA PHE A 351 -5.33 7.97 28.81
C PHE A 351 -4.18 8.19 27.85
N SER A 352 -3.55 9.35 27.93
CA SER A 352 -2.34 9.68 27.20
C SER A 352 -1.44 10.54 28.06
N GLU A 353 -0.22 10.07 28.25
CA GLU A 353 0.80 10.66 29.11
C GLU A 353 0.33 10.93 30.56
N GLY A 354 -0.48 10.02 31.10
CA GLY A 354 -0.99 10.05 32.46
C GLY A 354 -2.27 10.84 32.70
N LEU A 355 -2.86 11.46 31.67
CA LEU A 355 -4.11 12.21 31.75
C LEU A 355 -5.15 11.67 30.76
N ALA A 356 -6.43 11.75 31.12
CA ALA A 356 -7.54 11.48 30.21
C ALA A 356 -8.49 12.67 30.17
N GLY A 357 -8.87 13.04 28.95
CA GLY A 357 -9.93 14.01 28.71
C GLY A 357 -11.29 13.47 29.14
N VAL A 358 -12.06 14.24 29.90
CA VAL A 358 -13.44 13.87 30.29
C VAL A 358 -14.40 15.04 30.10
N LYS A 359 -15.59 14.72 29.60
CA LYS A 359 -16.67 15.68 29.41
C LYS A 359 -17.67 15.56 30.56
N LEU A 360 -18.00 16.66 31.22
CA LEU A 360 -18.97 16.72 32.29
C LEU A 360 -19.81 18.00 32.16
N ASN A 361 -21.13 17.84 32.12
CA ASN A 361 -22.09 18.93 31.94
C ASN A 361 -21.77 19.77 30.68
N GLY A 362 -21.45 19.08 29.58
CA GLY A 362 -21.17 19.73 28.30
C GLY A 362 -19.76 20.33 28.14
N ARG A 363 -18.96 20.41 29.20
CA ARG A 363 -17.59 20.98 29.16
C ARG A 363 -16.53 19.90 29.39
N TRP A 364 -15.36 20.11 28.81
CA TRP A 364 -14.22 19.20 28.93
C TRP A 364 -13.22 19.65 29.98
N GLY A 365 -12.66 18.68 30.69
CA GLY A 365 -11.52 18.80 31.61
C GLY A 365 -10.64 17.55 31.52
N PHE A 366 -9.67 17.42 32.43
CA PHE A 366 -8.73 16.31 32.45
C PHE A 366 -8.64 15.70 33.83
N ILE A 367 -8.63 14.37 33.90
CA ILE A 367 -8.40 13.59 35.11
C ILE A 367 -7.04 12.89 35.05
N ASP A 368 -6.44 12.67 36.22
CA ASP A 368 -5.28 11.80 36.38
C ASP A 368 -5.66 10.32 36.46
N ARG A 369 -4.64 9.46 36.54
CA ARG A 369 -4.79 8.00 36.71
C ARG A 369 -5.42 7.58 38.04
N SER A 370 -5.61 8.50 38.99
CA SER A 370 -6.38 8.26 40.22
C SER A 370 -7.87 8.60 40.05
N GLY A 371 -8.27 9.13 38.90
CA GLY A 371 -9.63 9.56 38.60
C GLY A 371 -9.98 10.96 39.13
N LYS A 372 -8.99 11.72 39.62
CA LYS A 372 -9.17 13.07 40.15
C LYS A 372 -8.95 14.10 39.05
N PHE A 373 -9.72 15.18 39.08
CA PHE A 373 -9.51 16.29 38.15
C PHE A 373 -8.17 16.97 38.43
N VAL A 374 -7.29 16.97 37.43
CA VAL A 374 -6.15 17.88 37.36
C VAL A 374 -6.62 19.21 36.77
N ILE A 375 -7.50 19.15 35.77
CA ILE A 375 -8.07 20.32 35.13
C ILE A 375 -9.59 20.19 35.16
N LYS A 376 -10.25 21.07 35.91
CA LYS A 376 -11.72 21.07 36.01
C LYS A 376 -12.38 21.34 34.65
N PRO A 377 -13.58 20.79 34.38
CA PRO A 377 -14.30 21.00 33.14
C PRO A 377 -14.56 22.48 32.86
N LYS A 378 -14.01 22.99 31.75
CA LYS A 378 -14.18 24.39 31.33
C LYS A 378 -14.02 24.61 29.82
N PHE A 379 -13.53 23.62 29.07
CA PHE A 379 -13.26 23.74 27.64
C PHE A 379 -14.43 23.23 26.78
N ASP A 380 -14.54 23.75 25.57
CA ASP A 380 -15.58 23.36 24.60
C ASP A 380 -15.17 22.10 23.81
N SER A 381 -13.87 21.96 23.55
CA SER A 381 -13.25 20.80 22.91
C SER A 381 -11.85 20.58 23.47
N ILE A 382 -11.32 19.37 23.31
CA ILE A 382 -9.95 19.00 23.70
C ILE A 382 -9.36 18.02 22.68
N TRP A 383 -8.03 17.91 22.70
CA TRP A 383 -7.28 16.79 22.14
C TRP A 383 -6.39 16.21 23.24
N ASP A 384 -6.01 14.94 23.08
CA ASP A 384 -5.15 14.24 24.03
C ASP A 384 -3.77 14.90 24.16
N PHE A 385 -3.14 14.71 25.32
CA PHE A 385 -1.78 15.19 25.54
C PHE A 385 -0.79 14.46 24.64
N ARG A 386 0.05 15.22 23.93
CA ARG A 386 1.20 14.70 23.19
C ARG A 386 2.37 15.65 23.35
N GLU A 387 3.53 15.09 23.65
CA GLU A 387 4.77 15.82 23.92
C GLU A 387 4.60 16.89 25.02
N GLY A 388 3.76 16.61 26.04
CA GLY A 388 3.52 17.51 27.17
C GLY A 388 2.43 18.57 26.99
N LEU A 389 1.80 18.67 25.81
CA LEU A 389 0.81 19.69 25.49
C LEU A 389 -0.52 19.09 25.01
N ALA A 390 -1.62 19.80 25.26
CA ALA A 390 -2.94 19.46 24.73
C ALA A 390 -3.60 20.68 24.08
N SER A 391 -4.25 20.48 22.94
CA SER A 391 -5.11 21.48 22.30
C SER A 391 -6.43 21.57 23.04
N VAL A 392 -6.88 22.79 23.33
CA VAL A 392 -8.14 23.05 24.03
C VAL A 392 -8.92 24.16 23.35
N GLY A 393 -10.21 23.92 23.13
CA GLY A 393 -11.14 24.90 22.59
C GLY A 393 -11.81 25.72 23.68
N LEU A 394 -11.88 27.03 23.48
CA LEU A 394 -12.66 27.94 24.30
C LEU A 394 -13.22 29.07 23.44
N ASN A 395 -14.53 29.27 23.47
CA ASN A 395 -15.23 30.32 22.71
C ASN A 395 -14.95 30.27 21.20
N GLY A 396 -14.91 29.07 20.63
CA GLY A 396 -14.68 28.86 19.20
C GLY A 396 -13.23 29.02 18.72
N LYS A 397 -12.28 29.25 19.63
CA LYS A 397 -10.85 29.31 19.32
C LYS A 397 -10.09 28.21 20.05
N ILE A 398 -8.99 27.76 19.46
CA ILE A 398 -8.11 26.74 20.01
C ILE A 398 -6.85 27.39 20.60
N GLY A 399 -6.46 26.94 21.78
CA GLY A 399 -5.21 27.25 22.46
C GLY A 399 -4.49 25.97 22.90
N LEU A 400 -3.32 26.13 23.51
CA LEU A 400 -2.52 25.03 24.05
C LEU A 400 -2.35 25.18 25.56
N ILE A 401 -2.49 24.07 26.27
CA ILE A 401 -2.22 23.98 27.70
C ILE A 401 -1.13 22.96 27.99
N ASP A 402 -0.41 23.18 29.09
CA ASP A 402 0.43 22.17 29.71
C ASP A 402 -0.41 21.21 30.58
N LYS A 403 0.25 20.18 31.14
CA LYS A 403 -0.39 19.17 32.01
C LYS A 403 -0.99 19.73 33.30
N SER A 404 -0.60 20.94 33.73
CA SER A 404 -1.21 21.62 34.88
C SER A 404 -2.50 22.36 34.48
N GLY A 405 -2.76 22.51 33.18
CA GLY A 405 -3.87 23.28 32.63
C GLY A 405 -3.58 24.77 32.48
N LYS A 406 -2.32 25.18 32.63
CA LYS A 406 -1.89 26.55 32.33
C LYS A 406 -1.74 26.69 30.82
N PHE A 407 -2.24 27.80 30.29
CA PHE A 407 -2.06 28.10 28.87
C PHE A 407 -0.60 28.38 28.56
N VAL A 408 -0.04 27.57 27.67
CA VAL A 408 1.18 27.88 26.93
C VAL A 408 0.84 28.85 25.80
N ILE A 409 -0.30 28.61 25.14
CA ILE A 409 -0.88 29.52 24.13
C ILE A 409 -2.34 29.77 24.46
N LYS A 410 -2.70 31.04 24.67
CA LYS A 410 -4.11 31.43 24.86
C LYS A 410 -4.93 31.13 23.58
N PRO A 411 -6.22 30.77 23.71
CA PRO A 411 -7.07 30.46 22.55
C PRO A 411 -7.11 31.61 21.54
N LYS A 412 -6.64 31.35 20.32
CA LYS A 412 -6.61 32.34 19.24
C LYS A 412 -6.66 31.75 17.82
N PHE A 413 -6.36 30.47 17.67
CA PHE A 413 -6.35 29.79 16.38
C PHE A 413 -7.71 29.17 16.06
N ASP A 414 -8.00 28.95 14.78
CA ASP A 414 -9.22 28.26 14.34
C ASP A 414 -9.06 26.75 14.43
N SER A 415 -7.84 26.24 14.24
CA SER A 415 -7.47 24.83 14.42
C SER A 415 -6.02 24.70 14.85
N ILE A 416 -5.70 23.70 15.70
CA ILE A 416 -4.33 23.28 16.00
C ILE A 416 -4.29 21.76 15.91
N TRP A 417 -3.46 21.23 14.99
CA TRP A 417 -3.25 19.80 14.82
C TRP A 417 -2.21 19.28 15.81
N SER A 418 -2.15 17.96 16.00
CA SER A 418 -1.20 17.33 16.92
C SER A 418 0.25 17.66 16.55
N PHE A 419 1.11 17.80 17.55
CA PHE A 419 2.54 17.91 17.34
C PHE A 419 3.10 16.64 16.68
N ARG A 420 3.98 16.84 15.70
CA ARG A 420 4.90 15.83 15.17
C ARG A 420 6.28 16.46 15.06
N GLU A 421 7.28 15.85 15.68
CA GLU A 421 8.66 16.32 15.65
C GLU A 421 8.83 17.78 16.12
N GLY A 422 8.02 18.19 17.10
CA GLY A 422 8.08 19.52 17.70
C GLY A 422 7.38 20.66 16.93
N LEU A 423 6.70 20.36 15.83
CA LEU A 423 5.86 21.31 15.10
C LEU A 423 4.38 20.90 15.14
N ALA A 424 3.49 21.89 15.20
CA ALA A 424 2.06 21.71 15.04
C ALA A 424 1.53 22.62 13.91
N SER A 425 0.70 22.05 13.03
CA SER A 425 -0.01 22.87 12.03
C SER A 425 -1.10 23.69 12.71
N VAL A 426 -1.21 24.96 12.35
CA VAL A 426 -2.23 25.89 12.85
C VAL A 426 -3.02 26.50 11.72
N GLY A 427 -4.33 26.61 11.93
CA GLY A 427 -5.24 27.33 11.05
C GLY A 427 -5.58 28.69 11.62
N LEU A 428 -5.48 29.74 10.81
CA LEU A 428 -5.91 31.10 11.15
C LEU A 428 -6.51 31.78 9.90
N ASN A 429 -7.76 32.23 10.00
CA ASN A 429 -8.47 32.92 8.92
C ASN A 429 -8.48 32.15 7.59
N GLY A 430 -8.63 30.82 7.66
CA GLY A 430 -8.67 29.95 6.47
C GLY A 430 -7.31 29.66 5.83
N LYS A 431 -6.20 30.07 6.44
CA LYS A 431 -4.84 29.73 6.02
C LYS A 431 -4.14 28.88 7.07
N TYR A 432 -3.20 28.05 6.63
CA TYR A 432 -2.43 27.15 7.47
C TYR A 432 -0.96 27.57 7.56
N GLY A 433 -0.39 27.40 8.76
CA GLY A 433 1.01 27.65 9.10
C GLY A 433 1.51 26.67 10.15
N PHE A 434 2.65 26.95 10.77
CA PHE A 434 3.25 26.08 11.79
C PHE A 434 3.69 26.86 13.02
N ILE A 435 3.51 26.25 14.19
CA ILE A 435 4.05 26.72 15.46
C ILE A 435 5.00 25.68 16.06
N ASP A 436 5.96 26.14 16.87
CA ASP A 436 6.73 25.27 17.75
C ASP A 436 6.01 25.01 19.09
N LYS A 437 6.61 24.21 19.97
CA LYS A 437 6.07 23.89 21.30
C LYS A 437 5.94 25.09 22.24
N SER A 438 6.67 26.18 22.00
CA SER A 438 6.50 27.43 22.75
C SER A 438 5.31 28.25 22.25
N GLY A 439 4.77 27.89 21.08
CA GLY A 439 3.72 28.61 20.40
C GLY A 439 4.18 29.76 19.52
N LYS A 440 5.50 29.83 19.28
CA LYS A 440 6.06 30.76 18.31
C LYS A 440 5.68 30.28 16.92
N ILE A 441 5.22 31.20 16.08
CA ILE A 441 4.99 30.92 14.66
C ILE A 441 6.35 30.65 14.02
N VAL A 442 6.52 29.42 13.53
CA VAL A 442 7.70 28.98 12.77
C VAL A 442 7.47 29.28 11.30
N ILE A 443 6.24 29.09 10.81
CA ILE A 443 5.83 29.45 9.45
C ILE A 443 4.47 30.13 9.52
N GLU A 444 4.40 31.37 9.00
CA GLU A 444 3.16 32.16 8.99
C GLU A 444 2.02 31.43 8.27
N PRO A 445 0.76 31.54 8.77
CA PRO A 445 -0.40 30.97 8.09
C PRO A 445 -0.63 31.59 6.71
N LYS A 446 -0.17 30.88 5.67
CA LYS A 446 -0.24 31.35 4.27
C LYS A 446 -0.65 30.27 3.27
N PHE A 447 -0.71 29.01 3.70
CA PHE A 447 -1.04 27.88 2.84
C PHE A 447 -2.55 27.61 2.85
N ASP A 448 -3.08 27.16 1.72
CA ASP A 448 -4.51 26.84 1.58
C ASP A 448 -4.87 25.45 2.12
N ASP A 449 -3.92 24.51 2.16
CA ASP A 449 -4.07 23.18 2.77
C ASP A 449 -2.69 22.64 3.20
N ILE A 450 -2.67 21.79 4.23
CA ILE A 450 -1.47 21.06 4.70
C ILE A 450 -1.93 19.65 5.09
N ARG A 451 -1.44 18.63 4.38
CA ARG A 451 -1.72 17.21 4.68
C ARG A 451 -0.44 16.44 4.96
N TYR A 452 -0.55 15.54 5.93
CA TYR A 452 0.48 14.57 6.30
C TYR A 452 0.04 13.16 5.95
#